data_AF-A0A318QPZ3-F1
#
_entry.id   AF-A0A318QPZ3-F1
#
_cell.length_a   1.000
_cell.length_b   1.000
_cell.length_c   1.000
_cell.angle_alpha   90.00
_cell.angle_beta   90.00
_cell.angle_gamma   90.00
#
_symmetry.space_group_name_H-M   'P 1'
#
loop_
_entity.id
_entity.type
_entity.pdbx_description
1 polymer ?
#
loop_
_entity_poly.entity_id
_entity_poly.type
_entity_poly.pdbx_seq_one_letter_code
_entity_poly.pdbx_strand_id
1 'polypeptide(L)' 'MLDGRELYAGAQWTHVQRFADALRARGHDAVAIRDETPLPPRAPRPRLRGLPPCGPGHGRRP' A
#
# COMPACT_ATOMS: atom_id res chain seq x y z
N MET A 1 21.84 22.07 -4.23
CA MET A 1 21.71 21.19 -5.42
C MET A 1 20.55 20.26 -5.12
N LEU A 2 19.53 20.22 -5.99
CA LEU A 2 18.36 19.35 -5.76
C LEU A 2 18.78 17.88 -5.86
N ASP A 3 18.42 17.06 -4.89
CA ASP A 3 18.74 15.63 -4.92
C ASP A 3 17.96 14.93 -6.05
N GLY A 4 18.55 13.92 -6.68
CA GLY A 4 17.89 13.14 -7.75
C GLY A 4 16.57 12.52 -7.29
N ARG A 5 16.42 12.24 -5.99
CA ARG A 5 15.15 11.80 -5.40
C ARG A 5 14.07 12.89 -5.42
N GLU A 6 14.45 14.14 -5.19
CA GLU A 6 13.52 15.28 -5.22
C GLU A 6 13.05 15.56 -6.64
N LEU A 7 13.95 15.45 -7.62
CA LEU A 7 13.59 15.55 -9.04
C LEU A 7 12.67 14.41 -9.49
N TYR A 8 12.95 13.18 -9.07
CA TYR A 8 12.09 12.03 -9.35
C TYR A 8 10.70 12.20 -8.71
N ALA A 9 10.64 12.62 -7.45
CA ALA A 9 9.37 12.88 -6.75
C ALA A 9 8.58 14.01 -7.44
N GLY A 10 9.24 15.09 -7.85
CA GLY A 10 8.61 16.19 -8.59
C GLY A 10 8.06 15.74 -9.95
N ALA A 11 8.80 14.91 -10.68
CA ALA A 11 8.33 14.34 -11.95
C ALA A 11 7.11 13.43 -11.77
N GLN A 12 7.10 12.58 -10.73
CA GLN A 12 5.94 11.74 -10.41
C GLN A 12 4.73 12.59 -10.02
N TRP A 13 4.94 13.64 -9.23
CA TRP A 13 3.86 14.53 -8.81
C TRP A 13 3.21 15.28 -9.97
N THR A 14 4.02 15.83 -10.89
CA THR A 14 3.50 16.51 -12.09
C THR A 14 2.75 15.56 -13.03
N HIS A 15 3.15 14.28 -13.08
CA HIS A 15 2.42 13.26 -13.82
C HIS A 15 1.04 12.98 -13.21
N VAL A 16 0.96 12.81 -11.88
CA VAL A 16 -0.31 12.59 -11.16
C VAL A 16 -1.28 13.74 -11.37
N GLN A 17 -0.80 14.99 -11.35
CA GLN A 17 -1.63 16.17 -11.60
C GLN A 17 -2.27 16.15 -12.99
N ARG A 18 -1.47 15.92 -14.05
CA ARG A 18 -1.98 15.85 -15.43
C ARG A 18 -2.99 14.72 -15.61
N PHE A 19 -2.75 13.58 -14.96
CA PHE A 19 -3.66 12.45 -14.97
C PHE A 19 -5.01 12.80 -14.30
N ALA A 20 -4.97 13.45 -13.13
CA ALA A 20 -6.17 13.89 -12.42
C ALA A 20 -6.98 14.91 -13.24
N ASP A 21 -6.31 15.88 -13.88
CA ASP A 21 -6.97 16.86 -14.74
C ASP A 21 -7.66 16.20 -15.94
N ALA A 22 -7.00 15.23 -16.59
CA ALA A 22 -7.57 14.49 -17.71
C ALA A 22 -8.79 13.66 -17.30
N LEU A 23 -8.79 13.09 -16.09
CA LEU A 23 -9.94 12.35 -15.55
C LEU A 23 -11.10 13.28 -15.21
N ARG A 24 -10.82 14.43 -14.59
CA ARG A 24 -11.84 15.44 -14.28
C ARG A 24 -12.48 15.99 -15.56
N ALA A 25 -11.70 16.25 -16.60
CA ALA A 25 -12.21 16.68 -17.90
C ALA A 25 -13.15 15.65 -18.57
N ARG A 26 -13.04 14.37 -18.20
CA ARG A 26 -13.94 13.28 -18.62
C ARG A 26 -15.15 13.10 -17.71
N GLY A 27 -15.31 13.94 -16.68
CA GLY A 27 -16.41 13.88 -15.71
C GLY A 27 -16.20 12.87 -14.58
N HIS A 28 -14.97 12.37 -14.37
CA HIS A 28 -14.67 11.52 -13.22
C HIS A 28 -14.29 12.37 -12.00
N ASP A 29 -15.03 12.20 -10.91
CA ASP A 29 -14.75 12.88 -9.63
C ASP A 29 -13.79 12.07 -8.73
N ALA A 30 -13.79 10.73 -8.89
CA ALA A 30 -12.87 9.82 -8.20
C ALA A 30 -12.52 8.61 -9.06
N VAL A 31 -11.31 8.06 -8.89
CA VAL A 31 -10.85 6.83 -9.56
C VAL A 31 -10.16 5.93 -8.54
N ALA A 32 -10.57 4.65 -8.51
CA ALA A 32 -9.88 3.63 -7.73
C ALA A 32 -8.76 3.00 -8.56
N ILE A 33 -7.53 3.03 -8.04
CA ILE A 33 -6.38 2.37 -8.64
C ILE A 33 -6.13 1.07 -7.87
N ARG A 34 -5.97 -0.04 -8.59
CA ARG A 34 -5.63 -1.32 -7.97
C ARG A 34 -4.20 -1.22 -7.43
N ASP A 35 -4.03 -1.49 -6.14
CA ASP A 35 -2.69 -1.64 -5.56
C ASP A 35 -2.06 -2.94 -6.09
N GLU A 36 -1.15 -2.78 -7.04
CA GLU A 36 -0.34 -3.86 -7.61
C GLU A 36 1.07 -3.92 -6.98
N THR A 37 1.27 -3.19 -5.88
CA THR A 37 2.50 -3.30 -5.09
C THR A 37 2.65 -4.74 -4.61
N PRO A 38 3.76 -5.43 -4.93
CA PRO A 38 3.96 -6.78 -4.47
C PRO A 38 4.00 -6.81 -2.94
N LEU A 39 3.27 -7.75 -2.35
CA LEU A 39 3.31 -7.99 -0.91
C LEU A 39 4.76 -8.29 -0.50
N PRO A 40 5.26 -7.69 0.59
CA PRO A 40 6.58 -8.03 1.09
C PRO A 40 6.61 -9.52 1.45
N PRO A 41 7.75 -10.20 1.26
CA PRO A 41 7.89 -11.59 1.63
C PRO A 41 7.51 -11.76 3.11
N ARG A 42 6.64 -12.72 3.39
CA ARG A 42 6.25 -13.03 4.77
C ARG A 42 7.50 -13.48 5.51
N ALA A 43 8.01 -12.65 6.40
CA ALA A 43 9.08 -13.05 7.30
C ALA A 43 8.58 -14.28 8.09
N PRO A 44 9.36 -15.37 8.16
CA PRO A 44 9.02 -16.48 9.02
C PRO A 44 8.88 -15.94 10.44
N ARG A 45 7.66 -16.00 10.98
CA ARG A 45 7.42 -15.66 12.38
C ARG A 45 8.33 -16.54 13.22
N PRO A 46 9.15 -15.98 14.13
CA PRO A 46 9.86 -16.80 15.10
C PRO A 46 8.81 -17.67 15.79
N ARG A 47 8.92 -19.00 15.60
CA ARG A 47 8.15 -19.91 16.44
C ARG A 47 8.70 -19.67 17.83
N LEU A 48 7.92 -19.02 18.70
CA LEU A 48 8.21 -18.96 20.12
C LEU A 48 8.12 -20.40 20.65
N ARG A 49 9.20 -21.16 20.47
CA ARG A 49 9.39 -22.46 21.09
C ARG A 49 9.43 -22.20 22.59
N GLY A 50 8.45 -22.72 23.32
CA GLY A 50 8.37 -22.60 24.77
C GLY A 50 7.21 -21.74 25.29
N LEU A 51 6.38 -21.14 24.43
CA LEU A 51 5.09 -20.66 24.90
C LEU A 51 4.15 -21.84 25.12
N PRO A 52 3.47 -21.91 26.29
CA PRO A 52 2.41 -22.89 26.48
C PRO A 52 1.36 -22.67 25.39
N PRO A 53 0.70 -23.72 24.90
CA PRO A 53 -0.41 -23.55 23.98
C PRO A 53 -1.38 -22.54 24.60
N CYS A 54 -1.66 -21.43 23.92
CA CYS A 54 -2.81 -20.62 24.27
C CYS A 54 -3.99 -21.61 24.31
N GLY A 55 -4.60 -21.74 25.48
CA GLY A 55 -5.77 -22.57 25.70
C GLY A 55 -6.84 -22.28 24.65
N PRO A 56 -7.84 -23.17 24.48
CA PRO A 56 -8.78 -23.11 23.38
C PRO A 56 -9.32 -21.69 23.25
N GLY A 57 -8.90 -21.03 22.18
CA GLY A 57 -9.42 -19.72 21.81
C GLY A 57 -10.92 -19.86 21.79
N HIS A 58 -11.60 -19.07 22.61
CA HIS A 58 -13.03 -18.86 22.47
C HIS A 58 -13.25 -18.41 21.04
N GLY A 59 -13.64 -19.38 20.21
CA GLY A 59 -14.04 -19.17 18.85
C GLY A 59 -15.24 -18.25 18.90
N ARG A 60 -15.00 -16.96 18.64
CA ARG A 60 -16.08 -16.07 18.28
C ARG A 60 -16.56 -16.53 16.92
N ARG A 61 -17.72 -17.17 16.90
CA ARG A 61 -18.45 -17.56 15.70
C ARG A 61 -19.92 -17.67 16.08
N PRO A 62 -20.83 -17.43 15.12
CA PRO A 62 -21.08 -16.16 14.41
C PRO A 62 -21.82 -15.12 15.25
#